data_AF-A0A1C6SC47-F1
#
_entry.id   AF-A0A1C6SC47-F1
#
_cell.length_a   1.000
_cell.length_b   1.000
_cell.length_c   1.000
_cell.angle_alpha   90.00
_cell.angle_beta   90.00
_cell.angle_gamma   90.00
#
_symmetry.space_group_name_H-M   'P 1'
#
loop_
_entity.id
_entity.type
_entity.pdbx_description
1 polymer ?
#
loop_
_entity_poly.entity_id
_entity_poly.type
_entity_poly.pdbx_seq_one_letter_code
_entity_poly.pdbx_strand_id
1 'polypeptide(L)'
;MTGLSNTALIRHCAALPDTAPTDVATATVYTLRRLAQRIQTLTAEERELQRQITAVLNSNAPQLLHRHGIGPDSASALLITAGDNPDRMHSQASFAALCGVNPIEASSGKTRRRRLNRGGDRRANAALYRIALTRSRGDQRTQDYLDRRSSQGLTRREAMRCLKRYIAREIYHLLRQLDPIDPTPRTA
;
A
#
# COMPACT_ATOMS: atom_id res chain seq x y z
N MET A 1 15.48 -5.83 -29.89
CA MET A 1 14.78 -5.30 -28.70
C MET A 1 15.43 -5.72 -27.37
N THR A 2 16.54 -6.46 -27.37
CA THR A 2 17.26 -6.84 -26.14
C THR A 2 17.95 -5.61 -25.54
N GLY A 3 17.89 -5.46 -24.20
CA GLY A 3 18.59 -4.40 -23.46
C GLY A 3 17.79 -3.09 -23.23
N LEU A 4 16.56 -2.98 -23.75
CA LEU A 4 15.70 -1.81 -23.47
C LEU A 4 14.97 -1.95 -22.12
N SER A 5 14.76 -0.82 -21.43
CA SER A 5 13.88 -0.79 -20.25
C SER A 5 12.42 -1.04 -20.65
N ASN A 6 11.58 -1.53 -19.73
CA ASN A 6 10.17 -1.79 -20.00
C ASN A 6 9.45 -0.56 -20.58
N THR A 7 9.72 0.64 -20.06
CA THR A 7 9.14 1.89 -20.58
C THR A 7 9.59 2.17 -22.01
N ALA A 8 10.86 1.94 -22.33
CA ALA A 8 11.38 2.12 -23.69
C ALA A 8 10.80 1.08 -24.66
N LEU A 9 10.62 -0.17 -24.22
CA LEU A 9 9.95 -1.22 -24.99
C LEU A 9 8.50 -0.87 -25.30
N ILE A 10 7.73 -0.47 -24.29
CA ILE A 10 6.34 -0.05 -24.46
C ILE A 10 6.25 1.11 -25.44
N ARG A 11 7.11 2.13 -25.30
CA ARG A 11 7.14 3.26 -26.23
C ARG A 11 7.44 2.82 -27.67
N HIS A 12 8.43 1.95 -27.85
CA HIS A 12 8.79 1.45 -29.17
C HIS A 12 7.66 0.62 -29.81
N CYS A 13 7.08 -0.32 -29.05
CA CYS A 13 5.95 -1.12 -29.52
C CYS A 13 4.74 -0.26 -29.88
N ALA A 14 4.41 0.76 -29.08
CA ALA A 14 3.27 1.65 -29.36
C ALA A 14 3.44 2.48 -30.64
N ALA A 15 4.69 2.68 -31.08
CA ALA A 15 5.05 3.41 -32.30
C ALA A 15 5.28 2.50 -33.52
N LEU A 16 5.11 1.18 -33.40
CA LEU A 16 5.13 0.26 -34.53
C LEU A 16 4.08 0.66 -35.59
N PRO A 17 4.27 0.33 -36.88
CA PRO A 17 3.33 0.72 -37.93
C PRO A 17 1.94 0.12 -37.72
N ASP A 18 0.93 0.83 -38.23
CA ASP A 18 -0.46 0.34 -38.21
C ASP A 18 -0.67 -0.62 -39.39
N THR A 19 -0.40 -1.90 -39.15
CA THR A 19 -0.47 -2.94 -40.18
C THR A 19 -1.71 -3.81 -39.99
N ALA A 20 -2.44 -4.07 -41.07
CA ALA A 20 -3.50 -5.06 -41.07
C ALA A 20 -2.91 -6.47 -40.84
N PRO A 21 -3.50 -7.29 -39.95
CA PRO A 21 -2.95 -8.60 -39.60
C PRO A 21 -3.32 -9.65 -40.67
N THR A 22 -2.53 -9.71 -41.75
CA THR A 22 -2.74 -10.65 -42.87
C THR A 22 -1.93 -11.93 -42.77
N ASP A 23 -0.87 -11.92 -41.96
CA ASP A 23 -0.01 -13.06 -41.67
C ASP A 23 0.48 -13.02 -40.20
N VAL A 24 1.28 -14.00 -39.80
CA VAL A 24 1.79 -14.12 -38.42
C VAL A 24 2.67 -12.92 -38.04
N ALA A 25 3.48 -12.40 -38.95
CA ALA A 25 4.41 -11.31 -38.65
C ALA A 25 3.65 -9.99 -38.44
N THR A 26 2.74 -9.65 -39.36
CA THR A 26 1.87 -8.47 -39.30
C THR A 26 0.88 -8.55 -38.13
N ALA A 27 0.34 -9.74 -37.82
CA ALA A 27 -0.49 -9.97 -36.63
C ALA A 27 0.28 -9.75 -35.31
N THR A 28 1.55 -10.15 -35.26
CA THR A 28 2.42 -9.91 -34.11
C THR A 28 2.66 -8.41 -33.91
N VAL A 29 3.01 -7.69 -34.97
CA VAL A 29 3.24 -6.23 -34.94
C VAL A 29 1.97 -5.49 -34.49
N TYR A 30 0.82 -5.84 -35.08
CA TYR A 30 -0.48 -5.29 -34.70
C TYR A 30 -0.78 -5.50 -33.21
N THR A 31 -0.58 -6.72 -32.71
CA THR A 31 -0.86 -7.06 -31.31
C THR A 31 0.07 -6.32 -30.34
N LEU A 32 1.38 -6.26 -30.64
CA LEU A 32 2.34 -5.52 -29.83
C LEU A 32 2.01 -4.03 -29.75
N ARG A 33 1.66 -3.42 -30.88
CA ARG A 33 1.22 -2.01 -30.95
C ARG A 33 -0.01 -1.78 -30.07
N ARG A 34 -1.05 -2.60 -30.25
CA ARG A 34 -2.33 -2.49 -29.51
C ARG A 34 -2.13 -2.63 -28.00
N LEU A 35 -1.36 -3.62 -27.54
CA LEU A 35 -1.09 -3.81 -26.12
C LEU A 35 -0.27 -2.66 -25.54
N ALA A 36 0.75 -2.19 -26.25
CA ALA A 36 1.60 -1.10 -25.80
C ALA A 36 0.83 0.23 -25.70
N GLN A 37 -0.03 0.54 -26.68
CA GLN A 37 -0.92 1.70 -26.61
C GLN A 37 -1.88 1.60 -25.43
N ARG A 38 -2.48 0.43 -25.20
CA ARG A 38 -3.37 0.22 -24.04
C ARG A 38 -2.64 0.40 -22.70
N ILE A 39 -1.40 -0.08 -22.59
CA ILE A 39 -0.57 0.16 -21.40
C ILE A 39 -0.35 1.67 -21.21
N GLN A 40 -0.03 2.41 -22.27
CA GLN A 40 0.17 3.87 -22.17
C GLN A 40 -1.08 4.59 -21.69
N THR A 41 -2.25 4.27 -22.25
CA THR A 41 -3.54 4.85 -21.83
C THR A 41 -3.82 4.55 -20.36
N LEU A 42 -3.75 3.28 -19.95
CA LEU A 42 -4.05 2.87 -18.57
C LEU A 42 -3.04 3.47 -17.57
N THR A 43 -1.76 3.58 -17.94
CA THR A 43 -0.76 4.25 -17.10
C THR A 43 -1.03 5.75 -16.97
N ALA A 44 -1.54 6.40 -18.02
CA ALA A 44 -1.94 7.80 -17.93
C ALA A 44 -3.14 8.00 -17.00
N GLU A 45 -4.16 7.15 -17.12
CA GLU A 45 -5.33 7.13 -16.23
C GLU A 45 -4.94 6.84 -14.78
N GLU A 46 -4.10 5.83 -14.54
CA GLU A 46 -3.57 5.50 -13.21
C GLU A 46 -2.89 6.72 -12.56
N ARG A 47 -2.02 7.41 -13.30
CA ARG A 47 -1.34 8.61 -12.80
C ARG A 47 -2.29 9.74 -12.49
N GLU A 48 -3.33 9.92 -13.31
CA GLU A 48 -4.35 10.93 -13.06
C GLU A 48 -5.14 10.62 -11.79
N LEU A 49 -5.62 9.38 -11.64
CA LEU A 49 -6.30 8.95 -10.41
C LEU A 49 -5.40 9.09 -9.18
N GLN A 50 -4.12 8.74 -9.30
CA GLN A 50 -3.16 8.90 -8.21
C GLN A 50 -2.97 10.38 -7.83
N ARG A 51 -2.97 11.30 -8.80
CA ARG A 51 -2.94 12.76 -8.53
C ARG A 51 -4.20 13.20 -7.77
N GLN A 52 -5.37 12.76 -8.20
CA GLN A 52 -6.64 13.10 -7.54
C GLN A 52 -6.69 12.56 -6.10
N ILE A 53 -6.31 11.30 -5.89
CA ILE A 53 -6.20 10.71 -4.55
C ILE A 53 -5.23 11.51 -3.68
N THR A 54 -4.06 11.87 -4.23
CA THR A 54 -3.06 12.65 -3.50
C THR A 54 -3.58 14.03 -3.12
N ALA A 55 -4.31 14.70 -4.01
CA ALA A 55 -4.93 16.00 -3.73
C ALA A 55 -5.96 15.89 -2.59
N VAL A 56 -6.84 14.89 -2.63
CA VAL A 56 -7.82 14.63 -1.56
C VAL A 56 -7.11 14.37 -0.22
N LEU A 57 -6.03 13.60 -0.22
CA LEU A 57 -5.26 13.30 0.98
C LEU A 57 -4.55 14.54 1.55
N ASN A 58 -3.98 15.40 0.70
CA ASN A 58 -3.34 16.64 1.15
C ASN A 58 -4.35 17.59 1.81
N SER A 59 -5.60 17.62 1.33
CA SER A 59 -6.64 18.47 1.91
C SER A 59 -7.22 17.94 3.22
N ASN A 60 -7.27 16.62 3.41
CA ASN A 60 -8.02 16.00 4.52
C ASN A 60 -7.13 15.32 5.57
N ALA A 61 -5.99 14.75 5.18
CA ALA A 61 -5.11 13.99 6.06
C ALA A 61 -3.61 14.18 5.73
N PRO A 62 -3.11 15.42 5.55
CA PRO A 62 -1.73 15.67 5.14
C PRO A 62 -0.69 15.09 6.12
N GLN A 63 -1.03 14.99 7.40
CA GLN A 63 -0.17 14.40 8.42
C GLN A 63 0.18 12.93 8.18
N LEU A 64 -0.62 12.19 7.40
CA LEU A 64 -0.27 10.83 6.98
C LEU A 64 0.86 10.86 5.96
N LEU A 65 0.79 11.74 4.95
CA LEU A 65 1.77 11.85 3.88
C LEU A 65 3.10 12.47 4.36
N HIS A 66 3.07 13.26 5.44
CA HIS A 66 4.29 13.75 6.10
C HIS A 66 5.10 12.66 6.80
N ARG A 67 4.54 11.46 7.03
CA ARG A 67 5.27 10.37 7.67
C ARG A 67 6.06 9.57 6.65
N HIS A 68 7.34 9.38 6.94
CA HIS A 68 8.23 8.61 6.09
C HIS A 68 7.63 7.23 5.72
N GLY A 69 7.69 6.89 4.44
CA GLY A 69 7.22 5.61 3.91
C GLY A 69 5.71 5.49 3.74
N ILE A 70 4.90 6.48 4.12
CA ILE A 70 3.46 6.51 3.87
C ILE A 70 3.19 7.27 2.56
N GLY A 71 2.92 6.53 1.49
CA GLY A 71 2.49 7.11 0.21
C GLY A 71 0.95 7.17 0.05
N PRO A 72 0.45 7.86 -0.99
CA PRO A 72 -0.98 8.07 -1.23
C PRO A 72 -1.81 6.80 -1.19
N ASP A 73 -1.42 5.75 -1.91
CA ASP A 73 -2.18 4.48 -1.96
C ASP A 73 -2.22 3.75 -0.62
N SER A 74 -1.17 3.87 0.19
CA SER A 74 -1.13 3.24 1.50
C SER A 74 -1.99 4.04 2.49
N ALA A 75 -1.91 5.38 2.43
CA ALA A 75 -2.74 6.26 3.24
C ALA A 75 -4.23 6.08 2.92
N SER A 76 -4.60 6.06 1.63
CA SER A 76 -5.99 5.87 1.21
C SER A 76 -6.55 4.52 1.66
N ALA A 77 -5.80 3.43 1.49
CA ALA A 77 -6.21 2.11 1.97
C ALA A 77 -6.47 2.11 3.49
N LEU A 78 -5.61 2.75 4.28
CA LEU A 78 -5.75 2.84 5.73
C LEU A 78 -6.94 3.70 6.15
N LEU A 79 -7.17 4.82 5.46
CA LEU A 79 -8.32 5.71 5.68
C LEU A 79 -9.64 5.04 5.32
N ILE A 80 -9.69 4.28 4.22
CA ILE A 80 -10.89 3.52 3.83
C ILE A 80 -11.19 2.46 4.90
N THR A 81 -10.20 1.64 5.30
CA THR A 81 -10.40 0.65 6.37
C THR A 81 -10.87 1.30 7.68
N ALA A 82 -10.36 2.49 7.99
CA ALA A 82 -10.76 3.27 9.14
C ALA A 82 -12.21 3.78 9.05
N GLY A 83 -12.54 4.45 7.94
CA GLY A 83 -13.82 5.10 7.68
C GLY A 83 -14.97 4.14 7.44
N ASP A 84 -14.70 2.94 6.90
CA ASP A 84 -15.70 1.87 6.74
C ASP A 84 -16.02 1.17 8.07
N ASN A 85 -15.26 1.44 9.13
CA ASN A 85 -15.37 0.75 10.42
C ASN A 85 -15.28 1.73 11.63
N PRO A 86 -16.05 2.83 11.66
CA PRO A 86 -15.95 3.84 12.72
C PRO A 86 -16.30 3.24 14.09
N ASP A 87 -17.36 2.43 14.13
CA ASP A 87 -17.85 1.74 15.33
C ASP A 87 -16.97 0.57 15.78
N ARG A 88 -15.86 0.30 15.09
CA ARG A 88 -14.91 -0.77 15.48
C ARG A 88 -13.54 -0.20 15.81
N MET A 89 -13.34 1.12 15.68
CA MET A 89 -12.06 1.78 15.91
C MET A 89 -12.00 2.52 17.25
N HIS A 90 -12.18 1.80 18.36
CA HIS A 90 -12.12 2.38 19.71
C HIS A 90 -10.71 2.41 20.33
N SER A 91 -9.76 1.65 19.78
CA SER A 91 -8.41 1.57 20.35
C SER A 91 -7.35 1.24 19.30
N GLN A 92 -6.08 1.46 19.68
CA GLN A 92 -4.93 0.98 18.90
C GLN A 92 -5.01 -0.54 18.64
N ALA A 93 -5.60 -1.31 19.56
CA ALA A 93 -5.73 -2.75 19.42
C ALA A 93 -6.80 -3.14 18.42
N SER A 94 -7.95 -2.46 18.45
CA SER A 94 -9.02 -2.71 17.49
C SER A 94 -8.62 -2.28 16.08
N PHE A 95 -7.92 -1.15 15.92
CA PHE A 95 -7.40 -0.73 14.61
C PHE A 95 -6.41 -1.75 14.02
N ALA A 96 -5.49 -2.28 14.82
CA ALA A 96 -4.61 -3.35 14.35
C ALA A 96 -5.33 -4.66 14.03
N ALA A 97 -6.45 -4.94 14.71
CA ALA A 97 -7.30 -6.06 14.38
C ALA A 97 -8.00 -5.84 13.03
N LEU A 98 -8.52 -4.63 12.77
CA LEU A 98 -9.07 -4.22 11.49
C LEU A 98 -8.03 -4.36 10.38
N CYS A 99 -6.78 -3.92 10.59
CA CYS A 99 -5.72 -4.10 9.59
C CYS A 99 -5.11 -5.53 9.56
N GLY A 100 -5.58 -6.46 10.38
CA GLY A 100 -5.08 -7.85 10.43
C GLY A 100 -3.62 -7.99 10.89
N VAL A 101 -3.08 -7.03 11.63
CA VAL A 101 -1.69 -7.03 12.13
C VAL A 101 -1.58 -7.33 13.64
N ASN A 102 -2.70 -7.62 14.30
CA ASN A 102 -2.69 -8.14 15.66
C ASN A 102 -2.29 -9.63 15.67
N PRO A 103 -1.42 -10.06 16.61
CA PRO A 103 -1.14 -11.48 16.80
C PRO A 103 -2.37 -12.17 17.39
N ILE A 104 -2.79 -13.30 16.81
CA ILE A 104 -3.84 -14.15 17.40
C ILE A 104 -3.16 -15.27 18.18
N GLU A 105 -3.57 -15.44 19.43
CA GLU A 105 -3.15 -16.58 20.24
C GLU A 105 -3.63 -17.89 19.61
N ALA A 106 -2.71 -18.84 19.42
CA ALA A 106 -3.01 -20.14 18.83
C ALA A 106 -2.31 -21.25 19.60
N SER A 107 -2.36 -21.18 20.93
CA SER A 107 -1.75 -22.17 21.82
C SER A 107 -2.79 -23.17 22.33
N SER A 108 -2.45 -24.45 22.26
CA SER A 108 -3.07 -25.51 23.06
C SER A 108 -1.98 -26.06 23.99
N GLY A 109 -2.24 -26.10 25.31
CA GLY A 109 -1.29 -26.59 26.31
C GLY A 109 0.02 -25.76 26.43
N LYS A 110 1.16 -26.45 26.51
CA LYS A 110 2.49 -25.88 26.83
C LYS A 110 3.15 -25.04 25.71
N THR A 111 2.62 -25.05 24.49
CA THR A 111 3.24 -24.37 23.33
C THR A 111 2.59 -23.02 23.05
N ARG A 112 3.28 -21.93 23.36
CA ARG A 112 2.84 -20.57 22.99
C ARG A 112 3.22 -20.24 21.56
N ARG A 113 2.29 -20.43 20.62
CA ARG A 113 2.42 -19.97 19.22
C ARG A 113 1.40 -18.87 18.91
N ARG A 114 1.79 -17.93 18.05
CA ARG A 114 0.92 -16.87 17.54
C ARG A 114 0.63 -17.11 16.06
N ARG A 115 -0.65 -17.07 15.66
CA ARG A 115 -1.06 -17.14 14.25
C ARG A 115 -1.35 -15.74 13.68
N LEU A 116 -1.32 -15.65 12.36
CA LEU A 116 -1.71 -14.44 11.63
C LEU A 116 -3.22 -14.22 11.73
N ASN A 117 -3.65 -12.96 11.85
CA ASN A 117 -5.04 -12.60 11.67
C ASN A 117 -5.37 -12.52 10.16
N ARG A 118 -6.26 -13.41 9.70
CA ARG A 118 -6.77 -13.43 8.32
C ARG A 118 -8.11 -12.70 8.14
N GLY A 119 -8.75 -12.29 9.22
CA GLY A 119 -10.06 -11.62 9.23
C GLY A 119 -9.99 -10.09 9.16
N GLY A 120 -8.80 -9.51 9.13
CA GLY A 120 -8.62 -8.08 8.88
C GLY A 120 -8.60 -7.74 7.39
N ASP A 121 -8.69 -6.45 7.09
CA ASP A 121 -8.59 -5.89 5.75
C ASP A 121 -7.20 -6.18 5.14
N ARG A 122 -7.20 -6.97 4.06
CA ARG A 122 -5.98 -7.37 3.34
C ARG A 122 -5.29 -6.19 2.67
N ARG A 123 -6.03 -5.16 2.23
CA ARG A 123 -5.48 -3.95 1.60
C ARG A 123 -4.74 -3.12 2.64
N ALA A 124 -5.33 -2.88 3.82
CA ALA A 124 -4.62 -2.21 4.92
C ALA A 124 -3.40 -3.02 5.40
N ASN A 125 -3.52 -4.35 5.48
CA ASN A 125 -2.40 -5.20 5.85
C ASN A 125 -1.21 -5.07 4.88
N ALA A 126 -1.51 -5.03 3.58
CA ALA A 126 -0.54 -4.83 2.51
C ALA A 126 0.06 -3.41 2.55
N ALA A 127 -0.76 -2.38 2.79
CA ALA A 127 -0.30 -1.01 2.99
C ALA A 127 0.71 -0.91 4.14
N LEU A 128 0.39 -1.47 5.31
CA LEU A 128 1.32 -1.51 6.45
C LEU A 128 2.62 -2.25 6.12
N TYR A 129 2.55 -3.31 5.31
CA TYR A 129 3.75 -4.03 4.88
C TYR A 129 4.62 -3.19 3.93
N ARG A 130 4.02 -2.48 2.96
CA ARG A 130 4.75 -1.58 2.05
C ARG A 130 5.42 -0.45 2.83
N ILE A 131 4.70 0.19 3.76
CA ILE A 131 5.27 1.22 4.64
C ILE A 131 6.47 0.65 5.42
N ALA A 132 6.31 -0.53 6.02
CA ALA A 132 7.37 -1.17 6.79
C ALA A 132 8.60 -1.50 5.93
N LEU A 133 8.40 -1.97 4.69
CA LEU A 133 9.49 -2.24 3.74
C LEU A 133 10.23 -0.96 3.36
N THR A 134 9.50 0.10 3.00
CA THR A 134 10.09 1.41 2.67
C THR A 134 10.88 1.97 3.84
N ARG A 135 10.29 1.97 5.05
CA ARG A 135 10.98 2.43 6.27
C ARG A 135 12.22 1.60 6.59
N SER A 136 12.18 0.28 6.40
CA SER A 136 13.36 -0.58 6.64
C SER A 136 14.55 -0.24 5.74
N ARG A 137 14.31 0.38 4.57
CA ARG A 137 15.37 0.73 3.62
C ARG A 137 15.92 2.14 3.81
N GLY A 138 15.11 3.09 4.31
CA GLY A 138 15.47 4.51 4.31
C GLY A 138 15.23 5.27 5.61
N ASP A 139 14.71 4.65 6.67
CA ASP A 139 14.53 5.28 7.97
C ASP A 139 15.44 4.65 9.04
N GLN A 140 16.44 5.42 9.49
CA GLN A 140 17.43 4.97 10.47
C GLN A 140 16.77 4.46 11.75
N ARG A 141 15.73 5.17 12.25
CA ARG A 141 15.01 4.75 13.46
C ARG A 141 14.37 3.37 13.32
N THR A 142 13.85 3.06 12.12
CA THR A 142 13.29 1.75 11.82
C THR A 142 14.37 0.68 11.68
N GLN A 143 15.53 1.02 11.11
CA GLN A 143 16.68 0.12 11.01
C GLN A 143 17.20 -0.26 12.40
N ASP A 144 17.46 0.73 13.27
CA ASP A 144 17.89 0.51 14.66
C ASP A 144 16.88 -0.36 15.42
N TYR A 145 15.58 -0.14 15.19
CA TYR A 145 14.53 -0.97 15.76
C TYR A 145 14.62 -2.43 15.30
N LEU A 146 14.83 -2.67 14.00
CA LEU A 146 14.94 -4.01 13.43
C LEU A 146 16.22 -4.72 13.89
N ASP A 147 17.33 -4.00 14.00
CA ASP A 147 18.60 -4.53 14.50
C ASP A 147 18.48 -4.95 15.96
N ARG A 148 17.85 -4.10 16.79
CA ARG A 148 17.53 -4.44 18.18
C ARG A 148 16.60 -5.65 18.29
N ARG A 149 15.64 -5.84 17.37
CA ARG A 149 14.80 -7.06 17.38
C ARG A 149 15.59 -8.29 16.95
N SER A 150 16.51 -8.14 16.02
CA SER A 150 17.39 -9.22 15.58
C SER A 150 18.33 -9.66 16.71
N SER A 151 18.89 -8.74 17.48
CA SER A 151 19.73 -9.07 18.65
C SER A 151 18.94 -9.74 19.80
N GLN A 152 17.62 -9.59 19.82
CA GLN A 152 16.72 -10.31 20.73
C GLN A 152 16.34 -11.73 20.23
N GLY A 153 16.95 -12.20 19.14
CA GLY A 153 16.72 -13.53 18.58
C GLY A 153 15.47 -13.65 17.71
N LEU A 154 14.79 -12.54 17.37
CA LEU A 154 13.64 -12.59 16.47
C LEU A 154 14.11 -12.78 15.02
N THR A 155 13.39 -13.63 14.30
CA THR A 155 13.56 -13.73 12.84
C THR A 155 13.15 -12.42 12.16
N ARG A 156 13.69 -12.15 10.96
CA ARG A 156 13.29 -10.99 10.14
C ARG A 156 11.77 -10.89 9.94
N ARG A 157 11.09 -12.04 9.77
CA ARG A 157 9.62 -12.09 9.63
C ARG A 157 8.91 -11.67 10.92
N GLU A 158 9.42 -12.05 12.08
CA GLU A 158 8.87 -11.63 13.38
C GLU A 158 9.10 -10.15 13.65
N ALA A 159 10.32 -9.68 13.43
CA ALA A 159 10.66 -8.26 13.55
C ALA A 159 9.77 -7.39 12.65
N MET A 160 9.54 -7.82 11.41
CA MET A 160 8.63 -7.16 10.47
C MET A 160 7.17 -7.16 10.95
N ARG A 161 6.68 -8.25 11.56
CA ARG A 161 5.34 -8.28 12.17
C ARG A 161 5.23 -7.27 13.32
N CYS A 162 6.24 -7.18 14.17
CA CYS A 162 6.28 -6.18 15.24
C CYS A 162 6.31 -4.75 14.69
N LEU A 163 7.09 -4.51 13.62
CA LEU A 163 7.16 -3.21 12.96
C LEU A 163 5.81 -2.80 12.37
N LYS A 164 5.11 -3.69 11.66
CA LYS A 164 3.75 -3.42 11.15
C LYS A 164 2.78 -3.05 12.27
N ARG A 165 2.86 -3.73 13.42
CA ARG A 165 2.03 -3.43 14.59
C ARG A 165 2.35 -2.05 15.19
N TYR A 166 3.64 -1.67 15.21
CA TYR A 166 4.09 -0.35 15.63
C TYR A 166 3.59 0.74 14.68
N ILE A 167 3.72 0.54 13.37
CA ILE A 167 3.23 1.48 12.34
C ILE A 167 1.71 1.64 12.45
N ALA A 168 0.95 0.55 12.65
CA ALA A 168 -0.50 0.64 12.86
C ALA A 168 -0.87 1.47 14.10
N ARG A 169 -0.09 1.38 15.19
CA ARG A 169 -0.28 2.23 16.36
C ARG A 169 -0.04 3.71 16.05
N GLU A 170 1.05 4.02 15.35
CA GLU A 170 1.37 5.39 14.92
C GLU A 170 0.24 5.97 14.06
N ILE A 171 -0.22 5.21 13.06
CA ILE A 171 -1.32 5.63 12.18
C ILE A 171 -2.61 5.85 12.97
N TYR A 172 -2.96 4.96 13.91
CA TYR A 172 -4.14 5.15 14.75
C TYR A 172 -4.14 6.53 15.45
N HIS A 173 -2.98 6.97 15.95
CA HIS A 173 -2.87 8.29 16.57
C HIS A 173 -3.05 9.43 15.57
N LEU A 174 -2.51 9.30 14.35
CA LEU A 174 -2.69 10.30 13.29
C LEU A 174 -4.15 10.37 12.83
N LEU A 175 -4.82 9.22 12.73
CA LEU A 175 -6.24 9.15 12.38
C LEU A 175 -7.12 9.78 13.47
N ARG A 176 -6.75 9.63 14.74
CA ARG A 176 -7.51 10.23 15.85
C ARG A 176 -7.36 11.74 15.96
N GLN A 177 -6.33 12.30 15.34
CA GLN A 177 -6.10 13.75 15.22
C GLN A 177 -6.80 14.35 14.01
N LEU A 178 -7.39 13.54 13.12
CA LEU A 178 -8.24 14.08 12.06
C LEU A 178 -9.49 14.67 12.70
N ASP A 179 -9.78 15.91 12.35
CA ASP A 179 -11.05 16.54 12.71
C ASP A 179 -12.20 15.67 12.19
N PRO A 180 -13.30 15.51 12.95
CA PRO A 180 -14.49 14.87 12.42
C PRO A 180 -14.88 15.56 11.12
N ILE A 181 -15.03 14.79 10.04
CA ILE A 181 -15.65 15.32 8.83
C ILE A 181 -17.06 15.72 9.23
N ASP A 182 -17.32 17.02 9.31
CA ASP A 182 -18.66 17.55 9.50
C ASP A 182 -19.50 17.08 8.30
N PRO A 183 -20.53 16.22 8.50
CA PRO A 183 -21.28 15.61 7.40
C PRO A 183 -22.20 16.62 6.71
N THR A 184 -22.20 17.88 7.12
CA THR A 184 -22.99 18.92 6.49
C THR A 184 -22.44 19.22 5.08
N PRO A 185 -23.27 19.12 4.03
CA PRO A 185 -22.86 19.54 2.70
C PRO A 185 -22.53 21.03 2.77
N ARG A 186 -21.32 21.42 2.36
CA ARG A 186 -20.99 22.81 2.05
C ARG A 186 -21.82 23.20 0.82
N THR A 187 -23.06 23.62 1.04
CA THR A 187 -23.87 24.31 0.03
C THR A 187 -23.18 25.61 -0.30
N ALA A 188 -22.74 25.71 -1.56
CA ALA A 188 -22.49 26.98 -2.25
C ALA A 188 -23.75 27.37 -3.01
#